data_AF-A0A2T8HHL8-F1
#
_entry.id   AF-A0A2T8HHL8-F1
#
_cell.length_a   1.000
_cell.length_b   1.000
_cell.length_c   1.000
_cell.angle_alpha   90.00
_cell.angle_beta   90.00
_cell.angle_gamma   90.00
#
_symmetry.space_group_name_H-M   'P 1'
#
loop_
_entity.id
_entity.type
_entity.pdbx_description
1 polymer ?
#
loop_
_entity_poly.entity_id
_entity_poly.type
_entity_poly.pdbx_seq_one_letter_code
_entity_poly.pdbx_strand_id
1 'polypeptide(L)'
;MANNMLHSQNSFKLTWLSGLIIVLMMIGCQKDPRFAGSEINNTYTINFDLQNANFASSQGNSSLQAQVRQANNLNDIVDYLFFWSFNNETLQPDVAIQPGAQITYNDGLIPASFAAGWPFEDYAAGRALSQTGVRELVVEVPLQVIASFESLGFDISSSATGPKAFDLYYRFADEDWQLLQGNNQFSNFLTSQARNSFTFNLSTLNLTMQERISFQLVTAAGERGSGNAYNENSGALRIDNLRLRGTVKATERTEGDQLHVYAFDQVTGNLTSSVVQDYIPNMPAISMELPHGQYRFSFVRRTGDSDLLLPAFVSSAETYFFTNRFSAYAGEVFGVEKSIFVNQNIRESVSLDRYYSQIKFQFIDAQDLSAVDRVVVVRRGEPLFYAPFNPQMANPVLDQSEIVLMPNFAQSKELQFNQFIGKVDNPVNLSYSLLIYGINGELLRTLEVSAMARNNVQVLFRGELLGDLPFQTSFQITINEEWDEQVEVQF
;
A
#
# COMPACT_ATOMS: atom_id res chain seq x y z
N MET A 1 57.32 7.32 61.47
CA MET A 1 58.52 6.76 62.15
C MET A 1 58.53 5.27 61.82
N ALA A 2 59.25 4.88 60.76
CA ALA A 2 60.56 4.19 60.79
C ALA A 2 60.44 2.75 61.34
N ASN A 3 60.90 1.66 60.71
CA ASN A 3 61.81 1.46 59.59
C ASN A 3 61.80 -0.01 59.11
N ASN A 4 62.02 -0.20 57.81
CA ASN A 4 62.85 -1.23 57.14
C ASN A 4 62.38 -2.70 57.00
N MET A 5 62.22 -3.23 55.78
CA MET A 5 63.26 -3.74 54.83
C MET A 5 63.98 -5.00 55.38
N LEU A 6 64.12 -6.16 54.71
CA LEU A 6 64.39 -6.49 53.31
C LEU A 6 64.33 -8.04 53.11
N HIS A 7 64.38 -8.48 51.83
CA HIS A 7 64.76 -9.82 51.31
C HIS A 7 63.70 -10.94 51.39
N SER A 8 63.54 -11.88 50.45
CA SER A 8 64.27 -12.24 49.22
C SER A 8 63.51 -13.39 48.52
N GLN A 9 63.41 -13.31 47.19
CA GLN A 9 63.44 -14.36 46.16
C GLN A 9 62.72 -15.74 46.30
N ASN A 10 61.95 -15.99 45.25
CA ASN A 10 61.94 -17.17 44.36
C ASN A 10 61.32 -18.52 44.74
N SER A 11 60.56 -18.99 43.74
CA SER A 11 60.31 -20.37 43.31
C SER A 11 59.37 -21.24 44.15
N PHE A 12 58.18 -21.53 43.59
CA PHE A 12 57.55 -22.83 43.77
C PHE A 12 57.07 -23.38 42.43
N LYS A 13 57.81 -24.39 41.99
CA LYS A 13 57.41 -25.38 40.99
C LYS A 13 56.76 -26.55 41.74
N LEU A 14 55.76 -27.13 41.09
CA LEU A 14 55.46 -28.56 41.00
C LEU A 14 54.71 -29.29 42.12
N THR A 15 53.84 -30.16 41.61
CA THR A 15 53.26 -31.38 42.16
C THR A 15 52.21 -31.21 43.25
N TRP A 16 50.93 -31.36 42.87
CA TRP A 16 50.08 -32.49 43.30
C TRP A 16 49.12 -32.85 42.14
N LEU A 17 49.54 -33.81 41.30
CA LEU A 17 48.65 -34.75 40.61
C LEU A 17 48.08 -35.67 41.71
N SER A 18 46.80 -36.04 41.72
CA SER A 18 46.31 -37.22 40.99
C SER A 18 44.79 -37.32 41.16
N GLY A 19 44.05 -37.51 40.08
CA GLY A 19 42.66 -38.00 40.16
C GLY A 19 41.70 -37.47 39.11
N LEU A 20 41.95 -37.70 37.81
CA LEU A 20 40.96 -38.21 36.84
C LEU A 20 41.62 -38.34 35.46
N ILE A 21 41.96 -39.57 35.07
CA ILE A 21 42.14 -39.97 33.67
C ILE A 21 41.30 -41.23 33.48
N ILE A 22 40.62 -41.28 32.33
CA ILE A 22 39.94 -42.38 31.63
C ILE A 22 38.47 -42.04 31.40
N VAL A 23 38.17 -41.39 30.27
CA VAL A 23 37.38 -41.91 29.13
C VAL A 23 37.43 -40.84 28.01
N LEU A 24 38.34 -41.02 27.06
CA LEU A 24 38.33 -40.37 25.74
C LEU A 24 39.02 -41.32 24.77
N MET A 25 38.24 -42.24 24.19
CA MET A 25 38.60 -42.99 22.99
C MET A 25 37.33 -43.25 22.19
N MET A 26 37.09 -42.44 21.16
CA MET A 26 36.63 -42.85 19.83
C MET A 26 37.01 -41.74 18.84
N ILE A 27 38.25 -41.82 18.35
CA ILE A 27 38.71 -41.12 17.14
C ILE A 27 38.31 -42.01 15.96
N GLY A 28 37.29 -41.58 15.22
CA GLY A 28 36.92 -42.13 13.92
C GLY A 28 37.45 -41.23 12.81
N CYS A 29 38.37 -41.78 12.00
CA CYS A 29 38.80 -41.37 10.65
C CYS A 29 38.86 -39.87 10.29
N GLN A 30 40.08 -39.33 10.28
CA GLN A 30 40.44 -38.19 9.43
C GLN A 30 40.29 -38.56 7.94
N LYS A 31 39.42 -37.84 7.24
CA LYS A 31 39.56 -37.55 5.81
C LYS A 31 39.36 -36.05 5.66
N ASP A 32 40.31 -35.42 4.97
CA ASP A 32 40.46 -33.97 4.75
C ASP A 32 39.15 -33.18 4.84
N PRO A 33 39.07 -32.14 5.69
CA PRO A 33 38.19 -31.03 5.38
C PRO A 33 38.84 -30.33 4.19
N ARG A 34 38.45 -30.76 2.98
CA ARG A 34 38.54 -29.88 1.82
C ARG A 34 37.94 -28.57 2.26
N PHE A 35 38.73 -27.51 2.16
CA PHE A 35 38.28 -26.14 2.26
C PHE A 35 36.91 -26.05 1.57
N ALA A 36 35.86 -25.77 2.36
CA ALA A 36 34.58 -25.37 1.85
C ALA A 36 34.83 -24.05 1.11
N GLY A 37 35.16 -24.16 -0.17
CA GLY A 37 35.21 -23.05 -1.08
C GLY A 37 33.81 -22.46 -1.14
N SER A 38 33.66 -21.25 -0.62
CA SER A 38 32.66 -20.26 -1.01
C SER A 38 31.40 -20.81 -1.72
N GLU A 39 30.43 -21.35 -0.99
CA GLU A 39 29.06 -21.54 -1.49
C GLU A 39 28.28 -20.21 -1.56
N ILE A 40 28.94 -19.11 -1.91
CA ILE A 40 28.35 -17.77 -1.81
C ILE A 40 27.53 -17.40 -3.06
N ASN A 41 27.55 -18.21 -4.14
CA ASN A 41 26.94 -17.84 -5.42
C ASN A 41 26.12 -18.94 -6.14
N ASN A 42 25.76 -20.05 -5.49
CA ASN A 42 24.91 -21.04 -6.16
C ASN A 42 23.45 -20.57 -6.18
N THR A 43 22.93 -20.28 -7.37
CA THR A 43 21.50 -20.13 -7.64
C THR A 43 20.89 -21.48 -7.98
N TYR A 44 19.62 -21.67 -7.63
CA TYR A 44 18.84 -22.86 -7.92
C TYR A 44 17.57 -22.47 -8.66
N THR A 45 17.19 -23.29 -9.64
CA THR A 45 15.95 -23.08 -10.40
C THR A 45 14.78 -23.71 -9.65
N ILE A 46 13.72 -22.93 -9.46
CA ILE A 46 12.44 -23.38 -8.93
C ILE A 46 11.41 -23.28 -10.05
N ASN A 47 10.73 -24.39 -10.32
CA ASN A 47 9.68 -24.47 -11.33
C ASN A 47 8.33 -24.66 -10.65
N PHE A 48 7.38 -23.77 -10.92
CA PHE A 48 6.02 -23.85 -10.40
C PHE A 48 5.06 -24.36 -11.46
N ASP A 49 4.50 -25.55 -11.24
CA ASP A 49 3.40 -26.08 -12.03
C ASP A 49 2.08 -25.56 -11.46
N LEU A 50 1.41 -24.65 -12.16
CA LEU A 50 0.10 -24.17 -11.76
C LEU A 50 -0.96 -25.20 -12.07
N GLN A 51 -1.68 -25.63 -11.03
CA GLN A 51 -2.86 -26.46 -11.19
C GLN A 51 -4.02 -25.55 -11.59
N ASN A 52 -4.70 -25.89 -12.69
CA ASN A 52 -5.97 -25.26 -13.02
C ASN A 52 -6.95 -25.65 -11.93
N ALA A 53 -7.26 -24.72 -11.04
CA ALA A 53 -8.44 -24.87 -10.24
C ALA A 53 -9.64 -24.68 -11.18
N ASN A 54 -10.42 -25.75 -11.35
CA ASN A 54 -11.68 -25.73 -12.09
C ASN A 54 -12.71 -24.98 -11.26
N PHE A 55 -12.51 -23.68 -11.09
CA PHE A 55 -13.51 -22.82 -10.48
C PHE A 55 -14.62 -22.62 -11.50
N ALA A 56 -15.85 -22.99 -11.14
CA ALA A 56 -17.01 -22.64 -11.94
C ALA A 56 -17.00 -21.12 -12.15
N SER A 57 -16.69 -20.67 -13.37
CA SER A 57 -16.68 -19.26 -13.72
C SER A 57 -18.09 -18.72 -13.48
N SER A 58 -18.20 -17.61 -12.76
CA SER A 58 -19.47 -16.95 -12.53
C SER A 58 -19.97 -16.20 -13.78
N GLN A 59 -20.00 -16.85 -14.95
CA GLN A 59 -20.64 -16.32 -16.15
C GLN A 59 -22.16 -16.41 -16.04
N GLY A 60 -22.74 -15.59 -15.16
CA GLY A 60 -24.15 -15.23 -15.17
C GLY A 60 -24.38 -14.14 -16.21
N ASN A 61 -24.98 -14.49 -17.35
CA ASN A 61 -25.54 -13.62 -18.39
C ASN A 61 -24.56 -12.62 -19.05
N SER A 62 -23.71 -13.17 -19.90
CA SER A 62 -22.88 -12.49 -20.90
C SER A 62 -23.67 -11.87 -22.08
N SER A 63 -24.78 -11.17 -21.81
CA SER A 63 -25.55 -10.44 -22.82
C SER A 63 -25.70 -8.93 -22.57
N LEU A 64 -25.03 -8.37 -21.55
CA LEU A 64 -25.08 -6.93 -21.25
C LEU A 64 -23.71 -6.23 -21.27
N GLN A 65 -22.65 -6.90 -21.71
CA GLN A 65 -21.28 -6.32 -21.74
C GLN A 65 -21.00 -5.37 -22.92
N ALA A 66 -22.00 -5.04 -23.74
CA ALA A 66 -21.80 -4.21 -24.92
C ALA A 66 -22.65 -2.94 -24.89
N GLN A 67 -22.45 -2.03 -23.92
CA GLN A 67 -22.76 -0.60 -24.09
C GLN A 67 -22.35 0.35 -22.95
N VAL A 68 -21.15 0.25 -22.38
CA VAL A 68 -20.50 1.44 -21.77
C VAL A 68 -19.00 1.43 -22.07
N ARG A 69 -18.65 1.61 -23.35
CA ARG A 69 -17.38 2.26 -23.71
C ARG A 69 -17.59 3.77 -23.56
N GLN A 70 -17.76 4.24 -22.32
CA GLN A 70 -17.41 5.62 -22.02
C GLN A 70 -15.96 5.60 -21.60
N ALA A 71 -15.16 6.37 -22.34
CA ALA A 71 -13.74 6.54 -22.17
C ALA A 71 -13.43 7.08 -20.77
N ASN A 72 -13.29 6.17 -19.81
CA ASN A 72 -12.56 6.47 -18.59
C ASN A 72 -11.08 6.37 -18.92
N ASN A 73 -10.54 7.44 -19.51
CA ASN A 73 -9.13 7.77 -19.42
C ASN A 73 -8.82 7.98 -17.93
N LEU A 74 -8.55 6.90 -17.20
CA LEU A 74 -8.19 6.93 -15.78
C LEU A 74 -6.67 6.92 -15.65
N ASN A 75 -6.02 7.94 -16.19
CA ASN A 75 -4.65 8.31 -15.80
C ASN A 75 -4.63 9.38 -14.69
N ASP A 76 -5.77 9.88 -14.24
CA ASP A 76 -5.89 10.89 -13.17
C ASP A 76 -6.98 10.36 -12.22
N ILE A 77 -6.81 10.24 -10.91
CA ILE A 77 -6.49 11.28 -9.93
C ILE A 77 -5.71 10.61 -8.78
N VAL A 78 -4.44 10.96 -8.59
CA VAL A 78 -3.79 10.85 -7.28
C VAL A 78 -3.83 12.27 -6.71
N ASP A 79 -4.65 12.54 -5.69
CA ASP A 79 -4.74 13.89 -5.11
C ASP A 79 -3.39 14.34 -4.50
N TYR A 80 -2.59 13.40 -3.98
CA TYR A 80 -1.25 13.63 -3.43
C TYR A 80 -0.28 12.50 -3.78
N LEU A 81 0.84 12.82 -4.43
CA LEU A 81 1.97 11.89 -4.57
C LEU A 81 2.62 11.62 -3.22
N PHE A 82 2.77 12.69 -2.41
CA PHE A 82 3.18 12.62 -1.02
C PHE A 82 2.40 13.62 -0.17
N PHE A 83 2.01 13.24 1.05
CA PHE A 83 1.35 14.12 2.01
C PHE A 83 1.85 13.86 3.43
N TRP A 84 2.16 14.94 4.17
CA TRP A 84 2.51 14.93 5.57
C TRP A 84 1.62 15.91 6.33
N SER A 85 0.71 15.37 7.15
CA SER A 85 0.00 16.08 8.21
C SER A 85 0.80 16.15 9.51
N PHE A 86 1.84 15.31 9.67
CA PHE A 86 2.63 15.16 10.91
C PHE A 86 1.83 14.79 12.17
N ASN A 87 0.52 14.52 12.07
CA ASN A 87 -0.37 14.27 13.20
C ASN A 87 0.08 13.11 14.09
N ASN A 88 0.78 12.13 13.51
CA ASN A 88 1.33 10.98 14.20
C ASN A 88 2.76 11.21 14.75
N GLU A 89 3.24 12.46 14.80
CA GLU A 89 4.58 12.82 15.29
C GLU A 89 5.72 12.03 14.59
N THR A 90 5.55 11.81 13.27
CA THR A 90 6.48 11.05 12.43
C THR A 90 6.90 11.86 11.21
N LEU A 91 8.10 11.59 10.69
CA LEU A 91 8.57 12.13 9.41
C LEU A 91 8.15 11.27 8.22
N GLN A 92 7.50 10.12 8.48
CA GLN A 92 6.91 9.33 7.42
C GLN A 92 5.65 10.05 6.90
N PRO A 93 5.46 10.11 5.57
CA PRO A 93 4.26 10.68 4.99
C PRO A 93 3.02 9.84 5.34
N ASP A 94 1.88 10.50 5.52
CA ASP A 94 0.58 9.85 5.67
C ASP A 94 0.11 9.26 4.32
N VAL A 95 0.47 9.90 3.21
CA VAL A 95 0.25 9.39 1.85
C VAL A 95 1.59 9.36 1.13
N ALA A 96 1.96 8.21 0.56
CA ALA A 96 3.11 8.10 -0.32
C ALA A 96 2.87 7.08 -1.43
N ILE A 97 3.05 7.51 -2.67
CA ILE A 97 2.99 6.64 -3.85
C ILE A 97 4.20 5.69 -3.95
N GLN A 98 5.30 5.97 -3.26
CA GLN A 98 6.46 5.09 -3.13
C GLN A 98 7.26 5.41 -1.86
N PRO A 99 7.92 4.42 -1.22
CA PRO A 99 8.68 4.64 0.01
C PRO A 99 10.00 5.36 -0.25
N GLY A 100 10.63 5.87 0.82
CA GLY A 100 11.97 6.44 0.76
C GLY A 100 12.02 7.97 0.67
N ALA A 101 10.92 8.65 1.00
CA ALA A 101 10.94 10.08 1.25
C ALA A 101 11.66 10.38 2.58
N GLN A 102 12.40 11.49 2.63
CA GLN A 102 13.20 11.88 3.78
C GLN A 102 13.06 13.38 4.05
N ILE A 103 13.08 13.76 5.33
CA ILE A 103 13.11 15.16 5.76
C ILE A 103 14.33 15.35 6.67
N THR A 104 15.19 16.30 6.31
CA THR A 104 16.36 16.70 7.10
C THR A 104 16.42 18.22 7.27
N TYR A 105 17.23 18.70 8.21
CA TYR A 105 17.49 20.13 8.42
C TYR A 105 18.95 20.35 8.77
N ASN A 106 19.46 21.56 8.54
CA ASN A 106 20.81 22.00 8.91
C ASN A 106 21.91 20.94 8.71
N ASP A 107 22.36 20.76 7.47
CA ASP A 107 23.46 19.85 7.15
C ASP A 107 23.12 18.37 7.43
N GLY A 108 21.85 17.98 7.20
CA GLY A 108 21.41 16.58 7.23
C GLY A 108 20.95 16.05 8.59
N LEU A 109 20.77 16.90 9.60
CA LEU A 109 20.19 16.51 10.88
C LEU A 109 18.73 16.06 10.69
N ILE A 110 18.28 15.11 11.52
CA ILE A 110 16.92 14.58 11.47
C ILE A 110 16.04 15.38 12.45
N PRO A 111 14.97 16.04 12.00
CA PRO A 111 14.04 16.72 12.89
C PRO A 111 13.33 15.74 13.83
N ALA A 112 13.05 16.14 15.06
CA ALA A 112 12.44 15.25 16.05
C ALA A 112 11.39 15.93 16.95
N SER A 113 11.05 17.19 16.69
CA SER A 113 10.14 17.96 17.54
C SER A 113 8.87 18.32 16.78
N PHE A 114 7.74 18.13 17.46
CA PHE A 114 6.40 18.39 16.95
C PHE A 114 5.66 19.32 17.91
N ALA A 115 4.82 20.19 17.36
CA ALA A 115 3.98 21.12 18.11
C ALA A 115 2.53 21.02 17.63
N ALA A 116 1.60 21.78 18.22
CA ALA A 116 0.23 21.84 17.71
C ALA A 116 0.21 22.30 16.25
N GLY A 117 -0.46 21.51 15.41
CA GLY A 117 -0.62 21.75 13.98
C GLY A 117 -1.97 22.37 13.63
N TRP A 118 -2.32 22.31 12.36
CA TRP A 118 -3.48 22.98 11.79
C TRP A 118 -4.35 22.04 10.98
N PRO A 119 -5.68 22.27 10.94
CA PRO A 119 -6.55 21.47 10.09
C PRO A 119 -6.34 21.82 8.62
N PHE A 120 -6.49 20.82 7.75
CA PHE A 120 -6.36 20.98 6.31
C PHE A 120 -7.33 20.03 5.60
N GLU A 121 -8.21 20.59 4.77
CA GLU A 121 -9.30 19.82 4.14
C GLU A 121 -10.06 18.98 5.19
N ASP A 122 -10.15 17.67 4.99
CA ASP A 122 -10.82 16.74 5.91
C ASP A 122 -9.92 16.26 7.08
N TYR A 123 -8.64 16.68 7.10
CA TYR A 123 -7.72 16.35 8.19
C TYR A 123 -7.92 17.31 9.37
N ALA A 124 -8.32 16.74 10.50
CA ALA A 124 -8.40 17.47 11.76
C ALA A 124 -7.01 17.96 12.22
N ALA A 125 -7.01 19.08 12.94
CA ALA A 125 -5.78 19.65 13.50
C ALA A 125 -5.16 18.71 14.54
N GLY A 126 -3.93 18.27 14.33
CA GLY A 126 -3.17 17.50 15.31
C GLY A 126 -1.81 18.14 15.58
N ARG A 127 -0.80 17.78 14.78
CA ARG A 127 0.60 18.12 15.03
C ARG A 127 1.27 18.71 13.79
N ALA A 128 2.24 19.57 14.00
CA ALA A 128 3.11 20.12 12.95
C ALA A 128 4.56 19.85 13.30
N LEU A 129 5.41 19.65 12.29
CA LEU A 129 6.85 19.62 12.47
C LEU A 129 7.33 20.97 13.00
N SER A 130 8.09 20.99 14.09
CA SER A 130 8.48 22.23 14.78
C SER A 130 9.94 22.19 15.21
N GLN A 131 10.79 23.00 14.60
CA GLN A 131 12.23 22.96 14.86
C GLN A 131 12.79 24.36 15.17
N THR A 132 13.74 24.44 16.11
CA THR A 132 14.42 25.69 16.50
C THR A 132 15.76 25.81 15.78
N GLY A 133 16.11 27.03 15.38
CA GLY A 133 17.38 27.34 14.73
C GLY A 133 17.50 26.75 13.32
N VAL A 134 16.38 26.62 12.62
CA VAL A 134 16.35 26.10 11.24
C VAL A 134 16.97 27.16 10.32
N ARG A 135 18.08 26.81 9.66
CA ARG A 135 18.69 27.56 8.57
C ARG A 135 18.20 27.04 7.23
N GLU A 136 18.11 25.71 7.13
CA GLU A 136 17.57 25.00 5.98
C GLU A 136 16.71 23.81 6.42
N LEU A 137 15.71 23.48 5.60
CA LEU A 137 14.95 22.22 5.66
C LEU A 137 14.97 21.59 4.26
N VAL A 138 15.30 20.30 4.18
CA VAL A 138 15.34 19.55 2.92
C VAL A 138 14.29 18.44 2.96
N VAL A 139 13.46 18.38 1.92
CA VAL A 139 12.52 17.29 1.66
C VAL A 139 13.01 16.58 0.41
N GLU A 140 13.34 15.31 0.54
CA GLU A 140 13.81 14.49 -0.58
C GLU A 140 12.81 13.40 -0.88
N VAL A 141 12.45 13.25 -2.14
CA VAL A 141 11.54 12.19 -2.59
C VAL A 141 12.15 11.37 -3.74
N PRO A 142 11.86 10.07 -3.80
CA PRO A 142 12.17 9.25 -4.97
C PRO A 142 11.32 9.67 -6.18
N LEU A 143 11.76 9.33 -7.41
CA LEU A 143 11.07 9.66 -8.68
C LEU A 143 10.70 8.44 -9.55
N GLN A 144 10.95 7.21 -9.08
CA GLN A 144 10.88 5.99 -9.90
C GLN A 144 9.53 5.84 -10.62
N VAL A 145 8.42 6.08 -9.92
CA VAL A 145 7.05 5.91 -10.46
C VAL A 145 6.35 7.24 -10.77
N ILE A 146 7.03 8.38 -10.64
CA ILE A 146 6.42 9.71 -10.86
C ILE A 146 6.64 10.12 -12.31
N ALA A 147 5.56 10.45 -13.01
CA ALA A 147 5.61 10.96 -14.38
C ALA A 147 5.85 12.47 -14.39
N SER A 148 5.10 13.21 -13.57
CA SER A 148 5.19 14.66 -13.51
C SER A 148 4.80 15.18 -12.13
N PHE A 149 5.32 16.34 -11.77
CA PHE A 149 4.81 17.12 -10.64
C PHE A 149 3.85 18.19 -11.12
N GLU A 150 2.82 18.46 -10.33
CA GLU A 150 1.92 19.58 -10.51
C GLU A 150 2.30 20.71 -9.53
N SER A 151 2.37 20.40 -8.23
CA SER A 151 2.63 21.41 -7.21
C SER A 151 3.26 20.87 -5.94
N LEU A 152 4.00 21.73 -5.25
CA LEU A 152 4.47 21.56 -3.87
C LEU A 152 3.80 22.60 -2.99
N GLY A 153 3.16 22.19 -1.90
CA GLY A 153 2.54 23.10 -0.95
C GLY A 153 2.78 22.72 0.50
N PHE A 154 2.66 23.68 1.40
CA PHE A 154 2.73 23.47 2.84
C PHE A 154 2.14 24.66 3.60
N ASP A 155 1.76 24.41 4.85
CA ASP A 155 1.47 25.43 5.85
C ASP A 155 2.73 25.71 6.69
N ILE A 156 2.98 26.97 7.00
CA ILE A 156 4.19 27.39 7.73
C ILE A 156 3.90 28.50 8.73
N SER A 157 4.55 28.43 9.89
CA SER A 157 4.61 29.52 10.85
C SER A 157 6.01 29.67 11.44
N SER A 158 6.23 30.80 12.10
CA SER A 158 7.53 31.15 12.66
C SER A 158 7.34 31.99 13.90
N SER A 159 8.15 31.73 14.91
CA SER A 159 8.17 32.47 16.17
C SER A 159 8.58 33.95 15.99
N ALA A 160 8.48 34.75 17.05
CA ALA A 160 8.79 36.18 17.01
C ALA A 160 10.23 36.50 16.56
N THR A 161 11.20 35.65 16.95
CA THR A 161 12.61 35.75 16.55
C THR A 161 12.97 34.79 15.41
N GLY A 162 12.00 34.05 14.88
CA GLY A 162 12.22 33.08 13.82
C GLY A 162 12.29 33.68 12.43
N PRO A 163 12.55 32.83 11.42
CA PRO A 163 12.59 33.24 10.02
C PRO A 163 11.36 34.05 9.64
N LYS A 164 11.53 35.06 8.79
CA LYS A 164 10.39 35.86 8.29
C LYS A 164 10.18 35.67 6.80
N ALA A 165 11.11 35.00 6.12
CA ALA A 165 10.97 34.60 4.74
C ALA A 165 11.76 33.31 4.50
N PHE A 166 11.63 32.77 3.29
CA PHE A 166 12.49 31.72 2.79
C PHE A 166 12.64 31.81 1.27
N ASP A 167 13.73 31.23 0.79
CA ASP A 167 13.92 30.88 -0.61
C ASP A 167 13.72 29.37 -0.77
N LEU A 168 13.06 28.97 -1.86
CA LEU A 168 12.82 27.58 -2.19
C LEU A 168 13.70 27.18 -3.36
N TYR A 169 14.51 26.15 -3.15
CA TYR A 169 15.38 25.55 -4.15
C TYR A 169 14.96 24.11 -4.43
N TYR A 170 15.39 23.59 -5.57
CA TYR A 170 15.33 22.17 -5.87
C TYR A 170 16.65 21.70 -6.51
N ARG A 171 16.93 20.41 -6.44
CA ARG A 171 17.98 19.76 -7.23
C ARG A 171 17.61 18.33 -7.54
N PHE A 172 18.18 17.80 -8.61
CA PHE A 172 18.31 16.36 -8.79
C PHE A 172 19.66 15.90 -8.20
N ALA A 173 19.78 14.61 -7.88
CA ALA A 173 20.85 14.02 -7.07
C ALA A 173 22.22 14.75 -7.11
N ASP A 174 22.94 14.66 -8.22
CA ASP A 174 24.30 15.21 -8.39
C ASP A 174 24.31 16.59 -9.05
N GLU A 175 23.19 17.30 -9.06
CA GLU A 175 23.04 18.62 -9.65
C GLU A 175 23.14 19.75 -8.61
N ASP A 176 23.54 20.93 -9.06
CA ASP A 176 23.55 22.13 -8.25
C ASP A 176 22.12 22.60 -7.92
N TRP A 177 21.95 23.20 -6.73
CA TRP A 177 20.68 23.79 -6.31
C TRP A 177 20.20 24.87 -7.29
N GLN A 178 19.00 24.68 -7.81
CA GLN A 178 18.28 25.62 -8.67
C GLN A 178 17.24 26.37 -7.84
N LEU A 179 17.17 27.70 -7.99
CA LEU A 179 16.14 28.50 -7.34
C LEU A 179 14.78 28.20 -7.99
N LEU A 180 13.84 27.66 -7.22
CA LEU A 180 12.45 27.50 -7.64
C LEU A 180 11.68 28.80 -7.47
N GLN A 181 11.75 29.40 -6.28
CA GLN A 181 11.06 30.64 -5.95
C GLN A 181 11.75 31.35 -4.78
N GLY A 182 12.17 32.60 -4.99
CA GLY A 182 12.79 33.42 -3.96
C GLY A 182 11.82 34.35 -3.23
N ASN A 183 12.27 34.86 -2.09
CA ASN A 183 11.66 35.92 -1.29
C ASN A 183 10.21 35.64 -0.83
N ASN A 184 9.96 34.42 -0.35
CA ASN A 184 8.64 34.02 0.14
C ASN A 184 8.42 34.58 1.56
N GLN A 185 7.82 35.76 1.64
CA GLN A 185 7.62 36.49 2.90
C GLN A 185 6.47 35.92 3.73
N PHE A 186 6.70 35.75 5.03
CA PHE A 186 5.66 35.40 5.98
C PHE A 186 4.88 36.63 6.42
N SER A 187 3.56 36.55 6.36
CA SER A 187 2.67 37.55 6.95
C SER A 187 2.96 37.72 8.45
N ASN A 188 2.59 38.85 9.02
CA ASN A 188 2.72 39.06 10.47
C ASN A 188 1.75 38.14 11.24
N PHE A 189 2.27 37.23 12.05
CA PHE A 189 1.46 36.29 12.83
C PHE A 189 0.95 36.97 14.10
N LEU A 190 -0.29 37.46 14.07
CA LEU A 190 -0.93 38.16 15.19
C LEU A 190 -1.47 37.22 16.28
N THR A 191 -1.53 35.91 16.03
CA THR A 191 -2.03 34.90 16.98
C THR A 191 -1.18 33.64 16.94
N SER A 192 -1.24 32.83 18.00
CA SER A 192 -0.52 31.55 18.11
C SER A 192 -0.96 30.48 17.09
N GLN A 193 -2.07 30.72 16.39
CA GLN A 193 -2.65 29.84 15.37
C GLN A 193 -2.49 30.40 13.96
N ALA A 194 -1.88 31.59 13.80
CA ALA A 194 -1.67 32.17 12.49
C ALA A 194 -0.61 31.39 11.70
N ARG A 195 -0.89 31.16 10.41
CA ARG A 195 -0.02 30.44 9.47
C ARG A 195 -0.06 31.09 8.10
N ASN A 196 0.93 30.77 7.28
CA ASN A 196 0.87 31.01 5.85
C ASN A 196 0.80 29.70 5.10
N SER A 197 0.06 29.70 4.01
CA SER A 197 -0.06 28.56 3.11
C SER A 197 0.64 28.96 1.82
N PHE A 198 1.63 28.17 1.41
CA PHE A 198 2.32 28.34 0.14
C PHE A 198 1.99 27.18 -0.79
N THR A 199 1.96 27.46 -2.09
CA THR A 199 1.84 26.46 -3.14
C THR A 199 2.64 26.93 -4.35
N PHE A 200 3.52 26.08 -4.83
CA PHE A 200 4.45 26.34 -5.92
C PHE A 200 4.13 25.43 -7.09
N ASN A 201 4.09 25.98 -8.29
CA ASN A 201 3.90 25.21 -9.51
C ASN A 201 5.19 24.48 -9.87
N LEU A 202 5.10 23.17 -10.11
CA LEU A 202 6.21 22.30 -10.49
C LEU A 202 6.05 21.69 -11.90
N SER A 203 5.01 22.06 -12.65
CA SER A 203 4.65 21.47 -13.95
C SER A 203 5.72 21.62 -15.03
N THR A 204 6.71 22.50 -14.81
CA THR A 204 7.83 22.72 -15.74
C THR A 204 9.06 21.87 -15.41
N LEU A 205 9.07 21.14 -14.29
CA LEU A 205 10.19 20.27 -13.94
C LEU A 205 10.24 19.05 -14.87
N ASN A 206 11.41 18.84 -15.48
CA ASN A 206 11.64 17.65 -16.30
C ASN A 206 12.22 16.52 -15.44
N LEU A 207 11.46 15.45 -15.27
CA LEU A 207 11.83 14.30 -14.43
C LEU A 207 12.50 13.16 -15.22
N THR A 208 12.77 13.36 -16.50
CA THR A 208 13.30 12.31 -17.39
C THR A 208 14.67 11.83 -16.90
N MET A 209 14.81 10.52 -16.69
CA MET A 209 16.04 9.86 -16.21
C MET A 209 16.53 10.31 -14.83
N GLN A 210 15.66 10.93 -14.01
CA GLN A 210 16.00 11.34 -12.66
C GLN A 210 15.53 10.29 -11.63
N GLU A 211 16.36 10.01 -10.63
CA GLU A 211 16.04 9.00 -9.60
C GLU A 211 15.42 9.61 -8.33
N ARG A 212 15.85 10.83 -7.97
CA ARG A 212 15.44 11.55 -6.77
C ARG A 212 15.42 13.05 -7.04
N ILE A 213 14.54 13.76 -6.34
CA ILE A 213 14.54 15.21 -6.27
C ILE A 213 14.59 15.62 -4.80
N SER A 214 15.37 16.65 -4.51
CA SER A 214 15.39 17.32 -3.21
C SER A 214 14.81 18.72 -3.37
N PHE A 215 13.94 19.14 -2.44
CA PHE A 215 13.47 20.51 -2.29
C PHE A 215 14.06 21.09 -1.00
N GLN A 216 14.66 22.27 -1.06
CA GLN A 216 15.30 22.92 0.08
C GLN A 216 14.67 24.28 0.35
N LEU A 217 14.18 24.46 1.57
CA LEU A 217 13.75 25.74 2.09
C LEU A 217 14.92 26.36 2.84
N VAL A 218 15.48 27.45 2.30
CA VAL A 218 16.53 28.24 2.98
C VAL A 218 15.87 29.42 3.66
N THR A 219 15.93 29.44 4.99
CA THR A 219 15.29 30.47 5.79
C THR A 219 16.03 31.81 5.71
N ALA A 220 15.28 32.90 5.79
CA ALA A 220 15.82 34.25 5.69
C ALA A 220 15.21 35.19 6.73
N ALA A 221 15.96 36.26 7.01
CA ALA A 221 15.56 37.29 7.96
C ALA A 221 14.26 37.98 7.56
N GLY A 222 14.01 38.18 6.27
CA GLY A 222 12.79 38.78 5.69
C GLY A 222 12.38 40.14 6.28
N GLU A 223 11.18 40.59 5.94
CA GLU A 223 10.60 41.86 6.40
C GLU A 223 9.26 41.61 7.11
N ARG A 224 9.17 41.93 8.40
CA ARG A 224 7.93 41.83 9.18
C ARG A 224 7.76 43.04 10.09
N GLY A 225 7.85 44.24 9.52
CA GLY A 225 7.57 45.51 10.20
C GLY A 225 8.16 45.58 11.61
N SER A 226 7.32 45.84 12.61
CA SER A 226 7.69 46.11 14.02
C SER A 226 7.96 44.86 14.90
N GLY A 227 8.25 43.70 14.31
CA GLY A 227 8.56 42.47 15.08
C GLY A 227 9.98 42.43 15.66
N ASN A 228 10.24 41.49 16.57
CA ASN A 228 11.59 41.23 17.10
C ASN A 228 12.58 40.92 15.96
N ALA A 229 13.87 41.18 16.19
CA ALA A 229 14.92 40.86 15.24
C ALA A 229 14.98 39.35 15.00
N TYR A 230 15.20 38.96 13.74
CA TYR A 230 15.48 37.58 13.37
C TYR A 230 16.74 37.09 14.09
N ASN A 231 16.68 35.87 14.62
CA ASN A 231 17.81 35.18 15.24
C ASN A 231 17.87 33.74 14.72
N GLU A 232 18.90 33.47 13.92
CA GLU A 232 19.16 32.19 13.26
C GLU A 232 19.29 30.99 14.22
N ASN A 233 19.55 31.21 15.51
CA ASN A 233 19.84 30.15 16.49
C ASN A 233 18.71 29.88 17.49
N SER A 234 17.73 30.78 17.62
CA SER A 234 16.69 30.70 18.67
C SER A 234 15.26 30.76 18.15
N GLY A 235 15.08 31.07 16.87
CA GLY A 235 13.79 31.09 16.23
C GLY A 235 13.24 29.70 15.94
N ALA A 236 11.99 29.44 16.30
CA ALA A 236 11.26 28.24 15.88
C ALA A 236 10.55 28.45 14.54
N LEU A 237 10.65 27.45 13.66
CA LEU A 237 9.88 27.28 12.43
C LEU A 237 8.94 26.10 12.60
N ARG A 238 7.68 26.23 12.17
CA ARG A 238 6.73 25.12 12.11
C ARG A 238 6.26 24.91 10.69
N ILE A 239 6.25 23.66 10.23
CA ILE A 239 5.74 23.25 8.93
C ILE A 239 4.69 22.16 9.12
N ASP A 240 3.63 22.25 8.37
CA ASP A 240 2.50 21.34 8.41
C ASP A 240 1.89 21.17 7.02
N ASN A 241 1.04 20.16 6.83
CA ASN A 241 0.27 19.92 5.59
C ASN A 241 1.16 19.99 4.34
N LEU A 242 2.37 19.44 4.44
CA LEU A 242 3.34 19.38 3.36
C LEU A 242 2.82 18.39 2.33
N ARG A 243 2.73 18.82 1.08
CA ARG A 243 2.03 18.06 0.04
C ARG A 243 2.70 18.24 -1.30
N LEU A 244 2.85 17.12 -2.01
CA LEU A 244 3.39 17.07 -3.36
C LEU A 244 2.34 16.43 -4.25
N ARG A 245 1.91 17.13 -5.30
CA ARG A 245 0.90 16.67 -6.26
C ARG A 245 1.52 16.41 -7.63
N GLY A 246 0.87 15.56 -8.42
CA GLY A 246 1.30 15.23 -9.78
C GLY A 246 0.74 13.89 -10.24
N THR A 247 1.35 13.32 -11.27
CA THR A 247 0.89 12.08 -11.90
C THR A 247 1.94 10.98 -11.80
N VAL A 248 1.46 9.74 -11.77
CA VAL A 248 2.32 8.55 -11.82
C VAL A 248 2.58 8.14 -13.28
N LYS A 249 3.70 7.45 -13.52
CA LYS A 249 3.97 6.84 -14.82
C LYS A 249 2.86 5.84 -15.13
N ALA A 250 2.27 5.96 -16.31
CA ALA A 250 1.33 4.96 -16.80
C ALA A 250 2.08 3.62 -16.87
N THR A 251 1.69 2.66 -16.03
CA THR A 251 2.01 1.26 -16.27
C THR A 251 1.29 0.87 -17.54
N GLU A 252 2.00 0.32 -18.53
CA GLU A 252 1.37 -0.21 -19.73
C GLU A 252 0.32 -1.24 -19.32
N ARG A 253 -0.95 -0.92 -19.56
CA ARG A 253 -2.06 -1.87 -19.41
C ARG A 253 -1.78 -3.03 -20.34
N THR A 254 -1.55 -4.20 -19.75
CA THR A 254 -1.42 -5.43 -20.51
C THR A 254 -2.82 -6.02 -20.57
N GLU A 255 -3.43 -6.04 -21.76
CA GLU A 255 -4.75 -6.64 -21.96
C GLU A 255 -4.68 -8.15 -21.65
N GLY A 256 -5.34 -8.61 -20.59
CA GLY A 256 -5.49 -10.04 -20.28
C GLY A 256 -5.35 -10.40 -18.81
N ASP A 257 -5.70 -11.64 -18.46
CA ASP A 257 -5.45 -12.20 -17.13
C ASP A 257 -3.94 -12.28 -16.88
N GLN A 258 -3.41 -11.55 -15.90
CA GLN A 258 -2.00 -11.66 -15.52
C GLN A 258 -1.82 -12.49 -14.26
N LEU A 259 -0.70 -13.20 -14.20
CA LEU A 259 -0.19 -13.81 -12.99
C LEU A 259 1.06 -13.05 -12.53
N HIS A 260 1.02 -12.61 -11.29
CA HIS A 260 2.15 -12.03 -10.58
C HIS A 260 2.68 -13.04 -9.57
N VAL A 261 3.99 -13.26 -9.60
CA VAL A 261 4.71 -14.10 -8.65
C VAL A 261 5.83 -13.28 -8.04
N TYR A 262 5.87 -13.17 -6.72
CA TYR A 262 6.91 -12.46 -5.98
C TYR A 262 7.55 -13.39 -4.97
N ALA A 263 8.89 -13.41 -4.94
CA ALA A 263 9.68 -14.13 -3.95
C ALA A 263 10.41 -13.14 -3.04
N PHE A 264 10.06 -13.14 -1.76
CA PHE A 264 10.69 -12.34 -0.74
C PHE A 264 11.58 -13.21 0.13
N ASP A 265 12.82 -12.79 0.38
CA ASP A 265 13.69 -13.45 1.34
C ASP A 265 13.03 -13.41 2.73
N GLN A 266 12.96 -14.56 3.40
CA GLN A 266 12.20 -14.68 4.66
C GLN A 266 12.87 -13.96 5.83
N VAL A 267 14.19 -13.74 5.77
CA VAL A 267 14.96 -13.12 6.86
C VAL A 267 14.95 -11.60 6.73
N THR A 268 15.29 -11.08 5.56
CA THR A 268 15.39 -9.64 5.27
C THR A 268 14.05 -9.04 4.87
N GLY A 269 13.12 -9.85 4.38
CA GLY A 269 11.85 -9.37 3.83
C GLY A 269 11.97 -8.72 2.44
N ASN A 270 13.17 -8.61 1.88
CA ASN A 270 13.37 -7.96 0.58
C ASN A 270 12.91 -8.84 -0.57
N LEU A 271 12.37 -8.22 -1.62
CA LEU A 271 12.09 -8.89 -2.88
C LEU A 271 13.42 -9.38 -3.47
N THR A 272 13.51 -10.68 -3.74
CA THR A 272 14.66 -11.31 -4.38
C THR A 272 14.43 -11.54 -5.86
N SER A 273 13.20 -11.89 -6.25
CA SER A 273 12.85 -12.11 -7.66
C SER A 273 11.34 -11.99 -7.86
N SER A 274 10.93 -11.65 -9.08
CA SER A 274 9.53 -11.55 -9.46
C SER A 274 9.31 -11.98 -10.91
N VAL A 275 8.16 -12.57 -11.19
CA VAL A 275 7.68 -12.89 -12.53
C VAL A 275 6.29 -12.29 -12.70
N VAL A 276 6.08 -11.56 -13.79
CA VAL A 276 4.76 -11.11 -14.23
C VAL A 276 4.60 -11.56 -15.67
N GLN A 277 3.53 -12.30 -15.94
CA GLN A 277 3.25 -12.79 -17.29
C GLN A 277 1.75 -13.05 -17.48
N ASP A 278 1.35 -13.09 -18.74
CA ASP A 278 -0.01 -13.46 -19.10
C ASP A 278 -0.31 -14.90 -18.64
N TYR A 279 -1.44 -15.06 -17.99
CA TYR A 279 -1.96 -16.33 -17.56
C TYR A 279 -2.72 -16.98 -18.72
N ILE A 280 -2.29 -18.18 -19.09
CA ILE A 280 -3.01 -19.04 -20.01
C ILE A 280 -3.33 -20.36 -19.31
N PRO A 281 -4.54 -20.92 -19.46
CA PRO A 281 -4.85 -22.25 -18.94
C PRO A 281 -3.83 -23.28 -19.44
N ASN A 282 -3.33 -24.13 -18.53
CA ASN A 282 -2.24 -25.08 -18.82
C ASN A 282 -0.92 -24.44 -19.28
N MET A 283 -0.61 -23.23 -18.79
CA MET A 283 0.69 -22.61 -19.03
C MET A 283 1.86 -23.52 -18.63
N PRO A 284 3.02 -23.40 -19.31
CA PRO A 284 4.26 -24.04 -18.86
C PRO A 284 4.60 -23.65 -17.42
N ALA A 285 5.44 -24.48 -16.78
CA ALA A 285 5.92 -24.18 -15.44
C ALA A 285 6.63 -22.82 -15.39
N ILE A 286 6.39 -22.08 -14.32
CA ILE A 286 7.03 -20.78 -14.10
C ILE A 286 8.38 -21.03 -13.47
N SER A 287 9.44 -20.58 -14.12
CA SER A 287 10.81 -20.75 -13.64
C SER A 287 11.32 -19.49 -12.95
N MET A 288 11.92 -19.66 -11.78
CA MET A 288 12.64 -18.61 -11.06
C MET A 288 14.00 -19.12 -10.62
N GLU A 289 15.02 -18.26 -10.65
CA GLU A 289 16.33 -18.58 -10.08
C GLU A 289 16.51 -17.83 -8.76
N LEU A 290 16.76 -18.57 -7.68
CA LEU A 290 16.98 -18.01 -6.35
C LEU A 290 18.24 -18.62 -5.70
N PRO A 291 19.03 -17.83 -4.95
CA PRO A 291 20.11 -18.35 -4.12
C PRO A 291 19.63 -19.34 -3.05
N HIS A 292 20.55 -20.09 -2.45
CA HIS A 292 20.27 -20.87 -1.24
C HIS A 292 19.63 -19.98 -0.16
N GLY A 293 18.45 -20.33 0.34
CA GLY A 293 17.75 -19.50 1.33
C GLY A 293 16.32 -19.94 1.60
N GLN A 294 15.65 -19.24 2.52
CA GLN A 294 14.24 -19.44 2.81
C GLN A 294 13.45 -18.27 2.24
N TYR A 295 12.39 -18.55 1.48
CA TYR A 295 11.62 -17.52 0.78
C TYR A 295 10.13 -17.62 1.06
N ARG A 296 9.47 -16.46 1.11
CA ARG A 296 8.01 -16.31 1.09
C ARG A 296 7.57 -15.91 -0.31
N PHE A 297 6.69 -16.71 -0.90
CA PHE A 297 6.14 -16.48 -2.23
C PHE A 297 4.71 -15.95 -2.12
N SER A 298 4.36 -14.99 -2.98
CA SER A 298 2.98 -14.62 -3.27
C SER A 298 2.71 -14.87 -4.74
N PHE A 299 1.65 -15.63 -5.01
CA PHE A 299 1.08 -15.80 -6.34
C PHE A 299 -0.26 -15.07 -6.33
N VAL A 300 -0.49 -14.17 -7.29
CA VAL A 300 -1.78 -13.51 -7.45
C VAL A 300 -2.12 -13.39 -8.92
N ARG A 301 -3.36 -13.71 -9.24
CA ARG A 301 -3.94 -13.59 -10.57
C ARG A 301 -5.27 -12.87 -10.45
N ARG A 302 -5.62 -12.11 -11.49
CA ARG A 302 -6.95 -11.56 -11.66
C ARG A 302 -7.49 -11.88 -13.03
N THR A 303 -8.81 -12.01 -13.11
CA THR A 303 -9.54 -12.09 -14.39
C THR A 303 -10.15 -10.75 -14.80
N GLY A 304 -10.16 -10.48 -16.10
CA GLY A 304 -10.87 -9.35 -16.72
C GLY A 304 -10.04 -8.09 -17.00
N ASP A 305 -10.69 -7.07 -17.58
CA ASP A 305 -10.05 -5.91 -18.23
C ASP A 305 -9.51 -4.82 -17.28
N SER A 306 -9.23 -5.17 -16.03
CA SER A 306 -8.82 -4.22 -14.98
C SER A 306 -7.67 -4.78 -14.17
N ASP A 307 -6.61 -3.99 -14.05
CA ASP A 307 -5.40 -4.40 -13.34
C ASP A 307 -5.64 -4.58 -11.84
N LEU A 308 -4.89 -5.49 -11.24
CA LEU A 308 -4.72 -5.52 -9.79
C LEU A 308 -4.06 -4.22 -9.32
N LEU A 309 -4.57 -3.66 -8.24
CA LEU A 309 -3.88 -2.58 -7.54
C LEU A 309 -2.82 -3.21 -6.64
N LEU A 310 -1.57 -3.02 -7.02
CA LEU A 310 -0.36 -3.42 -6.29
C LEU A 310 0.34 -2.16 -5.76
N PRO A 311 1.28 -2.28 -4.79
CA PRO A 311 2.23 -1.22 -4.50
C PRO A 311 2.91 -0.77 -5.79
N ALA A 312 3.08 0.54 -5.96
CA ALA A 312 3.72 1.09 -7.17
C ALA A 312 5.13 0.51 -7.37
N PHE A 313 5.81 0.13 -6.28
CA PHE A 313 7.04 -0.65 -6.32
C PHE A 313 6.99 -1.78 -5.27
N VAL A 314 7.08 -3.02 -5.73
CA VAL A 314 7.18 -4.19 -4.86
C VAL A 314 8.66 -4.41 -4.54
N SER A 315 9.10 -3.99 -3.36
CA SER A 315 10.50 -4.14 -2.90
C SER A 315 10.66 -4.97 -1.64
N SER A 316 9.61 -5.06 -0.83
CA SER A 316 9.64 -5.73 0.45
C SER A 316 8.30 -6.40 0.72
N ALA A 317 8.35 -7.49 1.48
CA ALA A 317 7.18 -8.18 1.98
C ALA A 317 6.38 -7.28 2.94
N GLU A 318 7.05 -6.41 3.71
CA GLU A 318 6.41 -5.53 4.69
C GLU A 318 5.46 -4.52 4.05
N THR A 319 5.80 -4.03 2.84
CA THR A 319 5.00 -3.05 2.09
C THR A 319 4.17 -3.69 0.98
N TYR A 320 4.23 -5.02 0.82
CA TYR A 320 3.50 -5.72 -0.23
C TYR A 320 2.02 -5.90 0.13
N PHE A 321 1.15 -5.45 -0.76
CA PHE A 321 -0.28 -5.67 -0.70
C PHE A 321 -0.86 -5.88 -2.09
N PHE A 322 -2.12 -6.27 -2.17
CA PHE A 322 -2.87 -6.14 -3.41
C PHE A 322 -4.37 -5.98 -3.15
N THR A 323 -5.06 -5.40 -4.13
CA THR A 323 -6.51 -5.33 -4.17
C THR A 323 -7.01 -5.20 -5.61
N ASN A 324 -8.32 -5.03 -5.77
CA ASN A 324 -8.96 -4.61 -6.99
C ASN A 324 -9.89 -3.42 -6.69
N ARG A 325 -10.10 -2.53 -7.67
CA ARG A 325 -11.10 -1.47 -7.58
C ARG A 325 -12.50 -2.07 -7.40
N PHE A 326 -13.34 -1.42 -6.60
CA PHE A 326 -14.71 -1.86 -6.37
C PHE A 326 -15.56 -1.84 -7.64
N SER A 327 -15.38 -0.83 -8.49
CA SER A 327 -16.04 -0.76 -9.81
C SER A 327 -15.64 -1.86 -10.77
N ALA A 328 -14.55 -2.59 -10.50
CA ALA A 328 -14.10 -3.71 -11.31
C ALA A 328 -14.71 -5.03 -10.79
N TYR A 329 -16.02 -4.99 -10.60
CA TYR A 329 -16.82 -5.93 -9.83
C TYR A 329 -17.05 -7.28 -10.52
N ALA A 330 -16.78 -7.39 -11.81
CA ALA A 330 -16.88 -8.65 -12.54
C ALA A 330 -15.64 -9.52 -12.36
N GLY A 331 -14.47 -8.91 -12.14
CA GLY A 331 -13.21 -9.66 -12.15
C GLY A 331 -13.00 -10.48 -10.89
N GLU A 332 -12.46 -11.66 -11.08
CA GLU A 332 -12.22 -12.68 -10.06
C GLU A 332 -10.73 -12.64 -9.67
N VAL A 333 -10.42 -12.64 -8.38
CA VAL A 333 -9.02 -12.61 -7.90
C VAL A 333 -8.67 -13.93 -7.25
N PHE A 334 -7.58 -14.54 -7.69
CA PHE A 334 -7.07 -15.81 -7.18
C PHE A 334 -5.66 -15.61 -6.63
N GLY A 335 -5.31 -16.33 -5.58
CA GLY A 335 -3.96 -16.24 -5.04
C GLY A 335 -3.59 -17.36 -4.09
N VAL A 336 -2.31 -17.43 -3.75
CA VAL A 336 -1.78 -18.31 -2.70
C VAL A 336 -0.44 -17.80 -2.21
N GLU A 337 -0.15 -18.01 -0.93
CA GLU A 337 1.17 -17.83 -0.34
C GLU A 337 1.85 -19.16 -0.08
N LYS A 338 3.17 -19.21 -0.28
CA LYS A 338 4.00 -20.37 0.08
C LYS A 338 5.27 -19.95 0.80
N SER A 339 5.79 -20.81 1.67
CA SER A 339 7.14 -20.68 2.23
C SER A 339 7.97 -21.88 1.77
N ILE A 340 9.10 -21.63 1.12
CA ILE A 340 9.92 -22.67 0.50
C ILE A 340 11.38 -22.47 0.91
N PHE A 341 12.02 -23.57 1.33
CA PHE A 341 13.46 -23.64 1.54
C PHE A 341 14.15 -24.06 0.25
N VAL A 342 15.03 -23.21 -0.27
CA VAL A 342 15.77 -23.41 -1.52
C VAL A 342 17.19 -23.83 -1.17
N ASN A 343 17.53 -25.07 -1.49
CA ASN A 343 18.89 -25.62 -1.35
C ASN A 343 19.29 -26.54 -2.52
N GLN A 344 18.39 -26.70 -3.48
CA GLN A 344 18.55 -27.48 -4.70
C GLN A 344 17.52 -26.99 -5.73
N ASN A 345 17.60 -27.48 -6.97
CA ASN A 345 16.55 -27.23 -7.95
C ASN A 345 15.25 -27.90 -7.48
N ILE A 346 14.15 -27.15 -7.55
CA ILE A 346 12.84 -27.53 -6.99
C ILE A 346 11.79 -27.50 -8.11
N ARG A 347 10.81 -28.41 -8.02
CA ARG A 347 9.59 -28.36 -8.82
C ARG A 347 8.39 -28.50 -7.89
N GLU A 348 7.53 -27.49 -7.87
CA GLU A 348 6.41 -27.37 -6.94
C GLU A 348 5.09 -27.21 -7.68
N SER A 349 4.06 -27.92 -7.22
CA SER A 349 2.69 -27.66 -7.69
C SER A 349 2.04 -26.53 -6.88
N VAL A 350 1.34 -25.62 -7.55
CA VAL A 350 0.68 -24.46 -6.95
C VAL A 350 -0.79 -24.45 -7.37
N SER A 351 -1.69 -24.49 -6.40
CA SER A 351 -3.12 -24.26 -6.62
C SER A 351 -3.47 -22.88 -6.05
N LEU A 352 -4.20 -22.08 -6.81
CA LEU A 352 -4.65 -20.75 -6.38
C LEU A 352 -6.02 -20.88 -5.72
N ASP A 353 -6.26 -20.13 -4.65
CA ASP A 353 -7.56 -20.05 -3.95
C ASP A 353 -8.31 -18.79 -4.37
N ARG A 354 -9.66 -18.78 -4.26
CA ARG A 354 -10.45 -17.56 -4.46
C ARG A 354 -10.20 -16.54 -3.35
N TYR A 355 -9.81 -15.33 -3.71
CA TYR A 355 -9.62 -14.19 -2.78
C TYR A 355 -10.79 -13.20 -2.85
N TYR A 356 -11.90 -13.63 -3.43
CA TYR A 356 -13.14 -12.87 -3.54
C TYR A 356 -14.31 -13.71 -3.04
N SER A 357 -15.47 -13.08 -2.91
CA SER A 357 -16.75 -13.74 -2.69
C SER A 357 -17.80 -13.14 -3.58
N GLN A 358 -18.75 -13.96 -4.01
CA GLN A 358 -19.86 -13.47 -4.83
C GLN A 358 -20.93 -12.91 -3.92
N ILE A 359 -21.32 -11.68 -4.18
CA ILE A 359 -22.45 -11.01 -3.56
C ILE A 359 -23.62 -11.11 -4.51
N LYS A 360 -24.70 -11.75 -4.06
CA LYS A 360 -25.91 -11.97 -4.85
C LYS A 360 -27.09 -11.33 -4.15
N PHE A 361 -27.89 -10.59 -4.92
CA PHE A 361 -29.19 -10.10 -4.50
C PHE A 361 -30.26 -10.86 -5.26
N GLN A 362 -31.27 -11.34 -4.55
CA GLN A 362 -32.45 -11.98 -5.13
C GLN A 362 -33.70 -11.24 -4.68
N PHE A 363 -34.40 -10.65 -5.64
CA PHE A 363 -35.58 -9.84 -5.39
C PHE A 363 -36.86 -10.66 -5.47
N ILE A 364 -37.69 -10.58 -4.43
CA ILE A 364 -38.94 -11.35 -4.30
C ILE A 364 -40.20 -10.50 -4.54
N ASP A 365 -40.05 -9.28 -5.07
CA ASP A 365 -41.16 -8.38 -5.33
C ASP A 365 -42.28 -9.09 -6.12
N ALA A 366 -43.52 -8.97 -5.64
CA ALA A 366 -44.68 -9.39 -6.42
C ALA A 366 -44.90 -8.50 -7.64
N GLN A 367 -44.47 -7.23 -7.54
CA GLN A 367 -44.61 -6.23 -8.59
C GLN A 367 -43.56 -6.42 -9.70
N ASP A 368 -43.86 -5.86 -10.87
CA ASP A 368 -42.89 -5.75 -11.96
C ASP A 368 -41.81 -4.72 -11.61
N LEU A 369 -40.55 -5.07 -11.88
CA LEU A 369 -39.38 -4.23 -11.61
C LEU A 369 -38.89 -3.49 -12.88
N SER A 370 -39.61 -3.57 -13.99
CA SER A 370 -39.28 -2.90 -15.26
C SER A 370 -39.16 -1.37 -15.18
N ALA A 371 -39.70 -0.75 -14.12
CA ALA A 371 -39.53 0.68 -13.85
C ALA A 371 -38.11 1.06 -13.38
N VAL A 372 -37.30 0.08 -12.97
CA VAL A 372 -35.91 0.30 -12.51
C VAL A 372 -34.96 0.29 -13.70
N ASP A 373 -34.21 1.37 -13.86
CA ASP A 373 -33.18 1.52 -14.89
C ASP A 373 -31.83 0.96 -14.44
N ARG A 374 -31.40 1.38 -13.25
CA ARG A 374 -30.09 1.00 -12.70
C ARG A 374 -30.10 0.89 -11.20
N VAL A 375 -29.20 0.04 -10.70
CA VAL A 375 -28.88 -0.08 -9.28
C VAL A 375 -27.42 0.30 -9.10
N VAL A 376 -27.18 1.36 -8.34
CA VAL A 376 -25.83 1.79 -7.95
C VAL A 376 -25.52 1.21 -6.58
N VAL A 377 -24.46 0.43 -6.48
CA VAL A 377 -23.98 -0.14 -5.22
C VAL A 377 -22.82 0.70 -4.72
N VAL A 378 -22.97 1.24 -3.52
CA VAL A 378 -21.96 2.04 -2.82
C VAL A 378 -21.47 1.24 -1.63
N ARG A 379 -20.15 1.02 -1.52
CA ARG A 379 -19.57 0.37 -0.34
C ARG A 379 -19.67 1.29 0.87
N ARG A 380 -20.00 0.71 2.03
CA ARG A 380 -20.04 1.40 3.33
C ARG A 380 -18.85 0.89 4.14
N GLY A 381 -17.78 1.68 4.16
CA GLY A 381 -16.54 1.37 4.86
C GLY A 381 -15.31 1.48 3.96
N GLU A 382 -14.15 1.31 4.60
CA GLU A 382 -12.84 1.38 3.96
C GLU A 382 -12.72 0.35 2.81
N PRO A 383 -11.95 0.66 1.76
CA PRO A 383 -11.60 -0.32 0.74
C PRO A 383 -10.95 -1.57 1.34
N LEU A 384 -11.31 -2.74 0.83
CA LEU A 384 -10.63 -3.98 1.24
C LEU A 384 -9.32 -4.10 0.48
N PHE A 385 -8.28 -4.56 1.18
CA PHE A 385 -6.97 -4.85 0.63
C PHE A 385 -6.39 -6.06 1.36
N TYR A 386 -5.40 -6.71 0.76
CA TYR A 386 -4.77 -7.86 1.37
C TYR A 386 -3.25 -7.71 1.40
N ALA A 387 -2.67 -7.78 2.60
CA ALA A 387 -1.25 -7.70 2.86
C ALA A 387 -0.77 -9.01 3.53
N PRO A 388 -0.43 -10.06 2.75
CA PRO A 388 -0.18 -11.41 3.27
C PRO A 388 0.99 -11.48 4.26
N PHE A 389 1.93 -10.53 4.18
CA PHE A 389 3.16 -10.54 4.97
C PHE A 389 3.24 -9.43 6.00
N ASN A 390 2.22 -8.56 6.06
CA ASN A 390 2.06 -7.52 7.07
C ASN A 390 0.58 -7.31 7.40
N PRO A 391 -0.02 -8.19 8.24
CA PRO A 391 -1.44 -8.09 8.59
C PRO A 391 -1.82 -6.84 9.39
N GLN A 392 -0.84 -6.05 9.86
CA GLN A 392 -1.06 -4.81 10.61
C GLN A 392 -0.83 -3.56 9.74
N MET A 393 -0.66 -3.73 8.43
CA MET A 393 -0.51 -2.64 7.48
C MET A 393 -1.72 -1.70 7.57
N ALA A 394 -1.46 -0.38 7.65
CA ALA A 394 -2.51 0.62 7.50
C ALA A 394 -3.05 0.58 6.07
N ASN A 395 -4.35 0.77 5.88
CA ASN A 395 -4.97 0.64 4.56
C ASN A 395 -4.36 1.63 3.56
N PRO A 396 -3.62 1.14 2.53
CA PRO A 396 -2.96 2.01 1.56
C PRO A 396 -3.88 2.37 0.38
N VAL A 397 -5.11 1.86 0.35
CA VAL A 397 -5.99 1.93 -0.81
C VAL A 397 -6.93 3.12 -0.71
N LEU A 398 -6.90 3.96 -1.74
CA LEU A 398 -7.88 5.02 -1.97
C LEU A 398 -8.79 4.61 -3.13
N ASP A 399 -9.97 4.11 -2.81
CA ASP A 399 -10.97 3.70 -3.80
C ASP A 399 -12.37 4.12 -3.37
N GLN A 400 -12.91 5.14 -4.04
CA GLN A 400 -14.28 5.63 -3.86
C GLN A 400 -15.19 5.23 -5.02
N SER A 401 -14.74 4.29 -5.86
CA SER A 401 -15.54 3.86 -6.99
C SER A 401 -16.83 3.16 -6.55
N GLU A 402 -17.84 3.20 -7.42
CA GLU A 402 -19.15 2.58 -7.22
C GLU A 402 -19.37 1.52 -8.28
N ILE A 403 -20.27 0.58 -8.01
CA ILE A 403 -20.73 -0.39 -9.01
C ILE A 403 -22.05 0.11 -9.59
N VAL A 404 -22.14 0.19 -10.91
CA VAL A 404 -23.38 0.50 -11.61
C VAL A 404 -23.88 -0.74 -12.33
N LEU A 405 -24.97 -1.31 -11.84
CA LEU A 405 -25.63 -2.48 -12.45
C LEU A 405 -26.83 -2.01 -13.27
N MET A 406 -26.93 -2.49 -14.50
CA MET A 406 -28.05 -2.26 -15.41
C MET A 406 -28.88 -3.55 -15.50
N PRO A 407 -29.80 -3.82 -14.54
CA PRO A 407 -30.57 -5.06 -14.52
C PRO A 407 -31.52 -5.17 -15.72
N ASN A 408 -31.69 -6.40 -16.21
CA ASN A 408 -32.83 -6.75 -17.06
C ASN A 408 -33.84 -7.57 -16.25
N PHE A 409 -34.69 -6.88 -15.49
CA PHE A 409 -35.66 -7.54 -14.60
C PHE A 409 -36.76 -8.32 -15.33
N ALA A 410 -36.91 -8.16 -16.65
CA ALA A 410 -37.77 -9.02 -17.44
C ALA A 410 -37.21 -10.45 -17.56
N GLN A 411 -35.89 -10.64 -17.40
CA GLN A 411 -35.23 -11.95 -17.51
C GLN A 411 -34.88 -12.55 -16.15
N SER A 412 -34.40 -11.74 -15.20
CA SER A 412 -34.00 -12.23 -13.89
C SER A 412 -34.21 -11.15 -12.83
N LYS A 413 -34.73 -11.55 -11.66
CA LYS A 413 -34.83 -10.71 -10.46
C LYS A 413 -33.58 -10.79 -9.60
N GLU A 414 -32.44 -11.02 -10.21
CA GLU A 414 -31.17 -11.20 -9.51
C GLU A 414 -30.12 -10.20 -9.98
N LEU A 415 -29.29 -9.77 -9.04
CA LEU A 415 -28.09 -8.98 -9.29
C LEU A 415 -26.92 -9.68 -8.62
N GLN A 416 -25.74 -9.62 -9.24
CA GLN A 416 -24.55 -10.20 -8.63
C GLN A 416 -23.30 -9.41 -8.96
N PHE A 417 -22.33 -9.49 -8.07
CA PHE A 417 -20.98 -9.00 -8.28
C PHE A 417 -19.96 -9.75 -7.42
N ASN A 418 -18.67 -9.60 -7.73
CA ASN A 418 -17.57 -10.21 -7.00
C ASN A 418 -16.92 -9.15 -6.10
N GLN A 419 -16.91 -9.39 -4.78
CA GLN A 419 -16.24 -8.56 -3.78
C GLN A 419 -14.86 -9.15 -3.48
N PHE A 420 -13.79 -8.40 -3.76
CA PHE A 420 -12.45 -8.75 -3.29
C PHE A 420 -12.37 -8.68 -1.76
N ILE A 421 -11.76 -9.68 -1.14
CA ILE A 421 -11.60 -9.76 0.32
C ILE A 421 -10.14 -10.04 0.70
N GLY A 422 -9.38 -10.74 -0.14
CA GLY A 422 -8.10 -11.34 0.24
C GLY A 422 -8.28 -12.72 0.85
N LYS A 423 -7.26 -13.24 1.53
CA LYS A 423 -7.37 -14.49 2.30
C LYS A 423 -7.46 -14.16 3.78
N VAL A 424 -8.65 -14.32 4.35
CA VAL A 424 -8.91 -13.88 5.73
C VAL A 424 -9.36 -15.02 6.63
N ASP A 425 -8.70 -15.12 7.80
CA ASP A 425 -9.06 -16.09 8.83
C ASP A 425 -10.27 -15.67 9.66
N ASN A 426 -10.69 -14.41 9.57
CA ASN A 426 -11.86 -13.90 10.28
C ASN A 426 -12.78 -13.22 9.26
N PRO A 427 -14.11 -13.39 9.38
CA PRO A 427 -15.05 -12.69 8.52
C PRO A 427 -14.88 -11.17 8.59
N VAL A 428 -14.97 -10.51 7.45
CA VAL A 428 -14.96 -9.06 7.32
C VAL A 428 -16.38 -8.53 7.16
N ASN A 429 -16.62 -7.29 7.60
CA ASN A 429 -17.92 -6.64 7.39
C ASN A 429 -18.04 -6.17 5.95
N LEU A 430 -19.01 -6.73 5.23
CA LEU A 430 -19.40 -6.35 3.89
C LEU A 430 -20.69 -5.54 3.99
N SER A 431 -20.60 -4.22 3.85
CA SER A 431 -21.76 -3.31 3.97
C SER A 431 -21.92 -2.48 2.70
N TYR A 432 -23.16 -2.36 2.24
CA TYR A 432 -23.50 -1.68 0.99
C TYR A 432 -24.75 -0.82 1.13
N SER A 433 -24.75 0.32 0.44
CA SER A 433 -25.94 1.10 0.13
C SER A 433 -26.30 0.89 -1.33
N LEU A 434 -27.50 0.39 -1.61
CA LEU A 434 -28.05 0.25 -2.93
C LEU A 434 -28.91 1.48 -3.22
N LEU A 435 -28.61 2.20 -4.29
CA LEU A 435 -29.37 3.33 -4.79
C LEU A 435 -30.11 2.89 -6.06
N ILE A 436 -31.43 2.86 -6.00
CA ILE A 436 -32.29 2.33 -7.06
C ILE A 436 -32.84 3.51 -7.85
N TYR A 437 -32.51 3.57 -9.14
CA TYR A 437 -32.95 4.65 -10.02
C TYR A 437 -33.99 4.16 -11.02
N GLY A 438 -34.98 5.01 -11.28
CA GLY A 438 -36.00 4.79 -12.30
C GLY A 438 -35.53 5.19 -13.70
N ILE A 439 -36.32 4.81 -14.70
CA ILE A 439 -36.08 5.14 -16.13
C ILE A 439 -36.00 6.64 -16.44
N ASN A 440 -36.50 7.52 -15.56
CA ASN A 440 -36.38 8.97 -15.74
C ASN A 440 -35.19 9.56 -14.95
N GLY A 441 -34.34 8.71 -14.36
CA GLY A 441 -33.18 9.10 -13.58
C GLY A 441 -33.49 9.52 -12.14
N GLU A 442 -34.74 9.37 -11.69
CA GLU A 442 -35.16 9.64 -10.32
C GLU A 442 -34.69 8.56 -9.35
N LEU A 443 -34.29 8.93 -8.14
CA LEU A 443 -33.99 7.97 -7.08
C LEU A 443 -35.32 7.43 -6.52
N LEU A 444 -35.59 6.16 -6.75
CA LEU A 444 -36.80 5.48 -6.28
C LEU A 444 -36.65 5.05 -4.82
N ARG A 445 -35.47 4.51 -4.45
CA ARG A 445 -35.24 3.94 -3.13
C ARG A 445 -33.75 3.85 -2.79
N THR A 446 -33.47 3.86 -1.50
CA THR A 446 -32.17 3.48 -0.93
C THR A 446 -32.34 2.30 0.02
N LEU A 447 -31.49 1.29 -0.11
CA LEU A 447 -31.47 0.12 0.76
C LEU A 447 -30.08 -0.04 1.36
N GLU A 448 -30.00 -0.34 2.65
CA GLU A 448 -28.74 -0.69 3.29
C GLU A 448 -28.74 -2.19 3.63
N VAL A 449 -27.65 -2.87 3.29
CA VAL A 449 -27.44 -4.28 3.63
C VAL A 449 -26.04 -4.47 4.19
N SER A 450 -25.89 -5.45 5.09
CA SER A 450 -24.60 -5.81 5.66
C SER A 450 -24.52 -7.29 5.96
N ALA A 451 -23.37 -7.92 5.74
CA ALA A 451 -23.09 -9.29 6.14
C ALA A 451 -21.64 -9.42 6.61
N MET A 452 -21.36 -10.41 7.46
CA MET A 452 -20.00 -10.80 7.83
C MET A 452 -19.61 -12.03 7.02
N ALA A 453 -18.58 -11.93 6.18
CA ALA A 453 -18.17 -13.04 5.31
C ALA A 453 -16.64 -13.10 5.15
N ARG A 454 -16.13 -14.30 4.86
CA ARG A 454 -14.73 -14.52 4.43
C ARG A 454 -14.67 -14.54 2.91
N ASN A 455 -13.48 -14.73 2.34
CA ASN A 455 -13.34 -15.08 0.93
C ASN A 455 -13.85 -16.50 0.64
N ASN A 456 -14.01 -16.82 -0.64
CA ASN A 456 -14.48 -18.11 -1.16
C ASN A 456 -15.89 -18.51 -0.71
N VAL A 457 -16.81 -17.56 -0.56
CA VAL A 457 -18.23 -17.84 -0.27
C VAL A 457 -19.17 -17.14 -1.24
N GLN A 458 -20.44 -17.56 -1.25
CA GLN A 458 -21.52 -16.79 -1.86
C GLN A 458 -22.41 -16.21 -0.76
N VAL A 459 -22.57 -14.88 -0.76
CA VAL A 459 -23.48 -14.16 0.14
C VAL A 459 -24.75 -13.81 -0.63
N LEU A 460 -25.88 -14.35 -0.20
CA LEU A 460 -27.19 -14.09 -0.78
C LEU A 460 -28.01 -13.16 0.13
N PHE A 461 -28.34 -11.98 -0.39
CA PHE A 461 -29.33 -11.07 0.16
C PHE A 461 -30.67 -11.30 -0.56
N ARG A 462 -31.68 -11.79 0.14
CA ARG A 462 -33.02 -12.04 -0.41
C ARG A 462 -34.07 -11.12 0.21
N GLY A 463 -34.78 -10.33 -0.59
CA GLY A 463 -35.74 -9.33 -0.10
C GLY A 463 -36.48 -8.60 -1.21
N GLU A 464 -37.33 -7.65 -0.87
CA GLU A 464 -38.05 -6.81 -1.86
C GLU A 464 -37.25 -5.56 -2.21
N LEU A 465 -37.09 -5.29 -3.50
CA LEU A 465 -36.39 -4.14 -4.06
C LEU A 465 -37.21 -2.86 -3.94
N LEU A 466 -38.50 -2.89 -4.32
CA LEU A 466 -39.39 -1.73 -4.27
C LEU A 466 -40.35 -1.82 -3.07
N GLY A 467 -40.91 -3.01 -2.80
CA GLY A 467 -41.80 -3.28 -1.66
C GLY A 467 -43.01 -2.33 -1.51
N ASP A 468 -43.83 -2.55 -0.47
CA ASP A 468 -44.89 -1.62 -0.10
C ASP A 468 -44.32 -0.49 0.79
N LEU A 469 -44.09 0.69 0.18
CA LEU A 469 -43.81 1.92 0.94
C LEU A 469 -44.93 2.15 1.97
N PRO A 470 -44.65 2.46 3.25
CA PRO A 470 -43.39 3.00 3.79
C PRO A 470 -42.58 2.03 4.67
N PHE A 471 -42.85 0.72 4.65
CA PHE A 471 -42.21 -0.20 5.61
C PHE A 471 -40.78 -0.56 5.19
N GLN A 472 -39.87 -0.62 6.19
CA GLN A 472 -38.52 -1.16 5.98
C GLN A 472 -38.64 -2.66 5.64
N THR A 473 -38.25 -3.03 4.43
CA THR A 473 -38.13 -4.44 4.05
C THR A 473 -36.77 -4.94 4.51
N SER A 474 -36.76 -5.95 5.39
CA SER A 474 -35.52 -6.60 5.82
C SER A 474 -35.10 -7.65 4.79
N PHE A 475 -33.83 -7.64 4.39
CA PHE A 475 -33.26 -8.74 3.60
C PHE A 475 -32.94 -9.93 4.50
N GLN A 476 -33.30 -11.13 4.05
CA GLN A 476 -32.78 -12.38 4.58
C GLN A 476 -31.37 -12.60 4.03
N ILE A 477 -30.45 -13.03 4.88
CA ILE A 477 -29.05 -13.24 4.50
C ILE A 477 -28.73 -14.72 4.63
N THR A 478 -28.24 -15.31 3.56
CA THR A 478 -27.71 -16.68 3.53
C THR A 478 -26.27 -16.64 3.05
N ILE A 479 -25.38 -17.38 3.72
CA ILE A 479 -23.98 -17.52 3.32
C ILE A 479 -23.76 -18.98 2.96
N ASN A 480 -23.37 -19.25 1.71
CA ASN A 480 -22.92 -20.56 1.28
C ASN A 480 -21.40 -20.64 1.39
N GLU A 481 -20.92 -21.32 2.43
CA GLU A 481 -19.49 -21.57 2.67
C GLU A 481 -18.94 -22.71 1.80
N GLU A 482 -19.80 -23.60 1.29
CA GLU A 482 -19.47 -24.72 0.41
C GLU A 482 -19.64 -24.33 -1.07
N TRP A 483 -19.22 -23.12 -1.44
CA TRP A 483 -19.33 -22.61 -2.80
C TRP A 483 -18.38 -23.31 -3.81
N ASP A 484 -17.61 -24.29 -3.32
CA ASP A 484 -16.70 -25.13 -4.10
C ASP A 484 -17.36 -26.32 -4.80
N GLU A 485 -18.67 -26.54 -4.64
CA GLU A 485 -19.30 -27.70 -5.27
C GLU A 485 -19.55 -27.52 -6.78
N GLN A 486 -18.98 -28.47 -7.52
CA GLN A 486 -19.24 -28.79 -8.92
C GLN A 486 -20.73 -28.73 -9.23
N VAL A 487 -21.13 -27.91 -10.21
CA VAL A 487 -22.41 -28.10 -10.88
C VAL A 487 -22.13 -28.89 -12.17
N GLU A 488 -22.19 -30.21 -12.10
CA GLU A 488 -22.57 -31.00 -13.27
C GLU A 488 -23.99 -30.54 -13.65
N VAL A 489 -24.12 -29.72 -14.68
CA VAL A 489 -25.39 -29.59 -15.38
C VAL A 489 -25.42 -30.69 -16.45
N GLN A 490 -25.83 -31.89 -16.04
CA GLN A 490 -26.60 -32.74 -16.95
C GLN A 490 -28.06 -32.38 -16.77
N PHE A 491 -28.70 -31.89 -17.83
CA PHE A 491 -29.90 -32.51 -18.44
C PHE A 491 -30.01 -32.06 -19.90
#